data_AF-A0A3D6D268-F1
#
_entry.id   AF-A0A3D6D268-F1
#
_cell.length_a   1.000
_cell.length_b   1.000
_cell.length_c   1.000
_cell.angle_alpha   90.00
_cell.angle_beta   90.00
_cell.angle_gamma   90.00
#
_symmetry.space_group_name_H-M   'P 1'
#
loop_
_entity.id
_entity.type
_entity.pdbx_description
1 polymer ?
#
loop_
_entity_poly.entity_id
_entity_poly.type
_entity_poly.pdbx_seq_one_letter_code
_entity_poly.pdbx_strand_id
1 'polypeptide(L)'
;MKNKNTHPIHHAPHGLKRVRDWTALIHLCFLLAVSLAAINIANAQVSSVVFEDDFSSDTIDPSKYTSNAPFFEGGEGDIHAEAGEGVMRFVGETTQQWWSGGTLKVNETYAASQDAPVTLTVDRVAENGQGSASRSALWIHDETENNYVLFADVRGEGGWRYNRKIGQDGDVPTGGGNNMASFDGEAFDDGGLHEMSIVANGSTVQLILDGQVGAEVPFPFNNVVFQFGSYARANDDTADTTWDNLKISTVLSTAVVFEDDFSSDTIDPAKFEAAEPFFEGGEGNIHAEADGGMMRFVGETTQQWWSGGTLRLKDSFNATADSPVTLSIDRVEEAGQGSASRSALWIFDESESNYVLFADVRGEGGWRYNRKIGQDGDVPTGGGNNMASFDGEA
;
A
#
# COMPACT_ATOMS: atom_id res chain seq x y z
N MET A 1 -32.33 -7.21 -94.14
CA MET A 1 -33.48 -7.95 -94.70
C MET A 1 -34.02 -8.90 -93.64
N LYS A 2 -35.34 -9.17 -93.58
CA LYS A 2 -36.03 -10.14 -92.68
C LYS A 2 -35.85 -9.85 -91.16
N ASN A 3 -36.81 -9.46 -90.33
CA ASN A 3 -38.28 -9.60 -90.22
C ASN A 3 -38.77 -10.87 -89.48
N LYS A 4 -39.69 -10.64 -88.53
CA LYS A 4 -40.62 -11.52 -87.77
C LYS A 4 -40.23 -11.97 -86.34
N ASN A 5 -41.14 -11.63 -85.42
CA ASN A 5 -41.27 -12.09 -84.03
C ASN A 5 -41.93 -13.48 -83.94
N THR A 6 -41.82 -14.13 -82.77
CA THR A 6 -42.95 -14.81 -82.10
C THR A 6 -42.76 -14.84 -80.56
N HIS A 7 -43.87 -14.69 -79.83
CA HIS A 7 -44.04 -14.83 -78.36
C HIS A 7 -44.99 -16.03 -78.08
N PRO A 8 -45.60 -16.25 -76.87
CA PRO A 8 -45.33 -15.84 -75.47
C PRO A 8 -45.07 -17.13 -74.59
N ILE A 9 -45.33 -17.31 -73.29
CA ILE A 9 -45.92 -16.55 -72.15
C ILE A 9 -45.32 -17.07 -70.81
N HIS A 10 -45.27 -16.25 -69.74
CA HIS A 10 -46.17 -16.42 -68.58
C HIS A 10 -46.06 -15.27 -67.54
N HIS A 11 -47.19 -14.59 -67.33
CA HIS A 11 -47.60 -13.70 -66.22
C HIS A 11 -46.70 -12.55 -65.69
N ALA A 12 -47.40 -11.59 -65.07
CA ALA A 12 -47.01 -10.29 -64.49
C ALA A 12 -48.18 -9.87 -63.53
N PRO A 13 -48.28 -8.66 -62.93
CA PRO A 13 -47.43 -7.46 -62.99
C PRO A 13 -47.21 -6.76 -61.61
N HIS A 14 -47.10 -5.41 -61.61
CA HIS A 14 -46.95 -4.44 -60.49
C HIS A 14 -45.51 -4.26 -59.94
N GLY A 15 -44.97 -3.04 -59.72
CA GLY A 15 -45.50 -1.68 -59.96
C GLY A 15 -44.44 -0.54 -59.92
N LEU A 16 -44.87 0.68 -60.26
CA LEU A 16 -44.14 1.97 -60.37
C LEU A 16 -43.03 2.25 -59.31
N LYS A 17 -41.82 2.74 -59.62
CA LYS A 17 -41.32 4.03 -60.21
C LYS A 17 -41.07 5.18 -59.19
N ARG A 18 -40.02 5.98 -59.49
CA ARG A 18 -39.64 7.33 -58.96
C ARG A 18 -39.00 7.40 -57.54
N VAL A 19 -38.32 8.50 -57.13
CA VAL A 19 -37.30 9.39 -57.77
C VAL A 19 -36.84 10.50 -56.79
N ARG A 20 -35.53 10.81 -56.79
CA ARG A 20 -34.85 12.07 -56.39
C ARG A 20 -34.82 12.58 -54.92
N ASP A 21 -33.67 13.20 -54.66
CA ASP A 21 -33.33 14.39 -53.85
C ASP A 21 -33.29 14.37 -52.31
N TRP A 22 -32.36 15.19 -51.80
CA TRP A 22 -32.18 15.56 -50.40
C TRP A 22 -33.31 16.46 -49.89
N THR A 23 -33.71 16.32 -48.62
CA THR A 23 -33.53 17.35 -47.57
C THR A 23 -34.10 16.91 -46.20
N ALA A 24 -33.42 17.34 -45.13
CA ALA A 24 -33.89 17.53 -43.75
C ALA A 24 -34.64 16.41 -42.98
N LEU A 25 -33.98 15.86 -41.96
CA LEU A 25 -34.46 15.67 -40.57
C LEU A 25 -33.18 15.50 -39.70
N ILE A 26 -32.84 16.30 -38.68
CA ILE A 26 -33.54 16.76 -37.47
C ILE A 26 -33.69 15.64 -36.41
N HIS A 27 -32.84 15.74 -35.38
CA HIS A 27 -32.87 15.07 -34.06
C HIS A 27 -32.74 13.53 -34.00
N LEU A 28 -31.63 13.05 -33.44
CA LEU A 28 -31.69 12.15 -32.28
C LEU A 28 -30.42 12.26 -31.40
N CYS A 29 -30.66 12.37 -30.09
CA CYS A 29 -29.77 12.25 -28.93
C CYS A 29 -28.26 12.53 -29.09
N PHE A 30 -27.82 13.67 -28.52
CA PHE A 30 -26.64 13.64 -27.66
C PHE A 30 -26.88 12.61 -26.55
N LEU A 31 -26.07 11.56 -26.50
CA LEU A 31 -25.83 10.79 -25.28
C LEU A 31 -24.34 10.96 -25.00
N LEU A 32 -24.02 11.76 -23.98
CA LEU A 32 -22.66 11.88 -23.51
C LEU A 32 -22.29 10.53 -22.90
N ALA A 33 -21.46 9.76 -23.60
CA ALA A 33 -20.84 8.58 -23.02
C ALA A 33 -19.81 9.07 -22.00
N VAL A 34 -20.25 9.33 -20.78
CA VAL A 34 -19.37 9.50 -19.62
C VAL A 34 -18.66 8.17 -19.46
N SER A 35 -17.45 8.10 -20.02
CA SER A 35 -16.55 6.99 -19.77
C SER A 35 -16.17 7.05 -18.31
N LEU A 36 -16.72 6.13 -17.51
CA LEU A 36 -16.10 5.74 -16.25
C LEU A 36 -14.75 5.09 -16.59
N ALA A 37 -13.76 5.94 -16.82
CA ALA A 37 -12.41 5.59 -16.47
C ALA A 37 -12.45 5.36 -14.96
N ALA A 38 -12.37 4.10 -14.55
CA ALA A 38 -12.03 3.78 -13.17
C ALA A 38 -10.59 4.27 -12.98
N ILE A 39 -10.45 5.53 -12.58
CA ILE A 39 -9.23 6.02 -11.97
C ILE A 39 -9.03 5.11 -10.77
N ASN A 40 -7.94 4.34 -10.78
CA ASN A 40 -7.50 3.67 -9.57
C ASN A 40 -7.07 4.78 -8.61
N ILE A 41 -8.00 5.25 -7.79
CA ILE A 41 -7.70 6.15 -6.68
C ILE A 41 -6.71 5.39 -5.82
N ALA A 42 -5.46 5.83 -5.84
CA ALA A 42 -4.43 5.33 -4.96
C ALA A 42 -4.73 5.86 -3.55
N ASN A 43 -5.73 5.26 -2.90
CA ASN A 43 -5.97 5.43 -1.49
C ASN A 43 -4.66 5.09 -0.78
N ALA A 44 -4.06 6.09 -0.14
CA ALA A 44 -2.88 5.90 0.68
C ALA A 44 -3.26 5.00 1.86
N GLN A 45 -3.05 3.69 1.73
CA GLN A 45 -3.24 2.74 2.82
C GLN A 45 -2.23 3.09 3.90
N VAL A 46 -2.70 3.72 4.98
CA VAL A 46 -1.86 4.04 6.12
C VAL A 46 -1.75 2.79 7.00
N SER A 47 -0.52 2.40 7.32
CA SER A 47 -0.25 1.34 8.28
C SER A 47 0.11 1.94 9.64
N SER A 48 -0.26 1.24 10.71
CA SER A 48 0.33 1.44 12.04
C SER A 48 1.34 0.34 12.33
N VAL A 49 2.42 0.69 13.03
CA VAL A 49 3.27 -0.29 13.70
C VAL A 49 2.54 -0.75 14.96
N VAL A 50 2.31 -2.04 15.09
CA VAL A 50 1.63 -2.65 16.25
C VAL A 50 2.60 -3.37 17.18
N PHE A 51 3.78 -3.75 16.68
CA PHE A 51 4.87 -4.33 17.47
C PHE A 51 6.22 -3.95 16.83
N GLU A 52 7.22 -3.63 17.65
CA GLU A 52 8.61 -3.52 17.20
C GLU A 52 9.62 -3.89 18.29
N ASP A 53 10.79 -4.35 17.85
CA ASP A 53 11.98 -4.58 18.67
C ASP A 53 13.25 -4.39 17.81
N ASP A 54 14.14 -3.50 18.26
CA ASP A 54 15.46 -3.23 17.67
C ASP A 54 16.56 -4.06 18.35
N PHE A 55 16.18 -5.01 19.21
CA PHE A 55 17.05 -5.86 20.04
C PHE A 55 18.16 -5.10 20.78
N SER A 56 17.95 -3.81 21.07
CA SER A 56 18.87 -2.96 21.85
C SER A 56 19.01 -3.36 23.33
N SER A 57 18.27 -4.37 23.76
CA SER A 57 18.30 -4.99 25.09
C SER A 57 19.17 -6.24 25.09
N ASP A 58 20.20 -6.28 25.96
CA ASP A 58 20.98 -7.50 26.27
C ASP A 58 20.16 -8.57 27.03
N THR A 59 18.83 -8.50 27.04
CA THR A 59 17.92 -9.48 27.64
C THR A 59 16.65 -9.65 26.81
N ILE A 60 16.21 -10.91 26.66
CA ILE A 60 14.93 -11.27 26.01
C ILE A 60 13.78 -10.89 26.95
N ASP A 61 12.86 -10.03 26.49
CA ASP A 61 11.67 -9.65 27.25
C ASP A 61 10.61 -10.78 27.22
N PRO A 62 10.29 -11.43 28.37
CA PRO A 62 9.30 -12.50 28.42
C PRO A 62 7.84 -12.01 28.29
N SER A 63 7.60 -10.69 28.29
CA SER A 63 6.30 -10.11 27.95
C SER A 63 6.09 -10.00 26.44
N LYS A 64 7.15 -9.72 25.68
CA LYS A 64 7.14 -9.76 24.20
C LYS A 64 7.24 -11.17 23.63
N TYR A 65 8.08 -12.03 24.21
CA TYR A 65 8.48 -13.30 23.62
C TYR A 65 8.25 -14.54 24.50
N THR A 66 8.01 -15.67 23.85
CA THR A 66 8.09 -17.02 24.44
C THR A 66 9.07 -17.86 23.64
N SER A 67 10.08 -18.44 24.29
CA SER A 67 10.98 -19.41 23.66
C SER A 67 10.22 -20.68 23.26
N ASN A 68 10.40 -21.13 22.02
CA ASN A 68 9.67 -22.25 21.43
C ASN A 68 10.60 -23.09 20.53
N ALA A 69 10.13 -24.26 20.10
CA ALA A 69 10.80 -25.09 19.11
C ALA A 69 9.75 -25.78 18.21
N PRO A 70 9.19 -25.06 17.21
CA PRO A 70 8.23 -25.63 16.28
C PRO A 70 8.75 -26.91 15.64
N PHE A 71 7.95 -27.98 15.68
CA PHE A 71 8.34 -29.29 15.14
C PHE A 71 8.55 -29.20 13.62
N PHE A 72 9.78 -29.52 13.19
CA PHE A 72 10.11 -29.66 11.77
C PHE A 72 10.35 -31.13 11.37
N GLU A 73 11.47 -31.74 11.81
CA GLU A 73 11.71 -33.18 11.60
C GLU A 73 11.98 -33.98 12.90
N GLY A 74 11.99 -33.30 14.05
CA GLY A 74 12.17 -33.95 15.36
C GLY A 74 13.62 -34.25 15.74
N GLY A 75 14.57 -33.42 15.28
CA GLY A 75 15.93 -33.45 15.79
C GLY A 75 16.03 -32.95 17.22
N GLU A 76 17.04 -33.44 17.94
CA GLU A 76 17.40 -32.97 19.28
C GLU A 76 18.73 -32.21 19.22
N GLY A 77 18.83 -31.13 19.99
CA GLY A 77 19.97 -30.22 20.06
C GLY A 77 19.73 -29.16 21.14
N ASP A 78 20.63 -28.20 21.28
CA ASP A 78 20.55 -27.14 22.30
C ASP A 78 20.34 -25.73 21.74
N ILE A 79 19.86 -25.63 20.49
CA ILE A 79 19.68 -24.37 19.76
C ILE A 79 18.71 -23.43 20.49
N HIS A 80 19.18 -22.25 20.86
CA HIS A 80 18.47 -21.25 21.67
C HIS A 80 18.80 -19.82 21.26
N ALA A 81 18.00 -18.87 21.76
CA ALA A 81 18.19 -17.44 21.53
C ALA A 81 19.13 -16.81 22.58
N GLU A 82 20.01 -15.93 22.10
CA GLU A 82 20.85 -15.03 22.89
C GLU A 82 20.59 -13.59 22.43
N ALA A 83 20.19 -12.71 23.35
CA ALA A 83 20.07 -11.27 23.11
C ALA A 83 21.35 -10.55 23.55
N GLY A 84 21.89 -9.66 22.72
CA GLY A 84 23.06 -8.87 23.10
C GLY A 84 23.70 -8.13 21.93
N GLU A 85 24.54 -7.14 22.24
CA GLU A 85 25.28 -6.32 21.27
C GLU A 85 24.40 -5.57 20.25
N GLY A 86 23.09 -5.47 20.50
CA GLY A 86 22.10 -4.84 19.61
C GLY A 86 21.46 -5.78 18.59
N VAL A 87 21.52 -7.10 18.80
CA VAL A 87 20.93 -8.12 17.91
C VAL A 87 20.32 -9.29 18.69
N MET A 88 19.48 -10.08 18.02
CA MET A 88 19.02 -11.38 18.51
C MET A 88 19.70 -12.50 17.72
N ARG A 89 20.57 -13.27 18.38
CA ARG A 89 21.29 -14.40 17.77
C ARG A 89 20.67 -15.74 18.19
N PHE A 90 20.70 -16.72 17.31
CA PHE A 90 20.31 -18.10 17.60
C PHE A 90 21.49 -19.03 17.39
N VAL A 91 21.95 -19.67 18.47
CA VAL A 91 23.14 -20.54 18.49
C VAL A 91 22.84 -21.89 19.13
N GLY A 92 23.61 -22.91 18.72
CA GLY A 92 23.63 -24.24 19.33
C GLY A 92 24.03 -25.33 18.35
N GLU A 93 24.04 -26.57 18.81
CA GLU A 93 24.47 -27.76 18.07
C GLU A 93 23.32 -28.78 17.95
N THR A 94 23.25 -29.47 16.80
CA THR A 94 22.31 -30.58 16.57
C THR A 94 22.99 -31.92 16.83
N THR A 95 22.33 -32.77 17.61
CA THR A 95 22.88 -34.03 18.15
C THR A 95 22.27 -35.28 17.52
N GLN A 96 21.41 -35.12 16.52
CA GLN A 96 20.77 -36.21 15.77
C GLN A 96 20.71 -35.92 14.26
N GLN A 97 20.50 -36.95 13.44
CA GLN A 97 20.40 -36.84 11.98
C GLN A 97 19.02 -36.30 11.50
N TRP A 98 18.46 -35.32 12.20
CA TRP A 98 17.18 -34.66 11.89
C TRP A 98 17.25 -33.18 12.28
N TRP A 99 16.48 -32.32 11.60
CA TRP A 99 16.47 -30.88 11.91
C TRP A 99 16.04 -30.62 13.36
N SER A 100 16.95 -30.07 14.16
CA SER A 100 16.68 -29.45 15.47
C SER A 100 16.76 -27.94 15.35
N GLY A 101 16.15 -27.18 16.27
CA GLY A 101 16.15 -25.73 16.24
C GLY A 101 15.39 -25.08 17.40
N GLY A 102 15.50 -23.76 17.47
CA GLY A 102 14.86 -22.94 18.50
C GLY A 102 14.39 -21.60 17.91
N THR A 103 13.28 -21.10 18.44
CA THR A 103 12.64 -19.83 18.01
C THR A 103 12.23 -18.98 19.21
N LEU A 104 12.04 -17.68 18.96
CA LEU A 104 11.22 -16.81 19.79
C LEU A 104 9.87 -16.61 19.07
N LYS A 105 8.79 -16.98 19.75
CA LYS A 105 7.41 -16.66 19.36
C LYS A 105 7.05 -15.28 19.91
N VAL A 106 6.48 -14.41 19.06
CA VAL A 106 5.83 -13.16 19.51
C VAL A 106 4.57 -13.53 20.29
N ASN A 107 4.40 -12.97 21.49
CA ASN A 107 3.32 -13.36 22.41
C ASN A 107 1.92 -12.88 21.97
N GLU A 108 1.86 -11.94 21.04
CA GLU A 108 0.61 -11.38 20.50
C GLU A 108 0.06 -12.20 19.33
N THR A 109 -1.24 -12.03 19.04
CA THR A 109 -1.93 -12.63 17.90
C THR A 109 -2.58 -11.52 17.08
N TYR A 110 -2.34 -11.51 15.77
CA TYR A 110 -2.80 -10.46 14.86
C TYR A 110 -3.94 -10.96 13.98
N ALA A 111 -4.85 -10.06 13.58
CA ALA A 111 -6.02 -10.38 12.78
C ALA A 111 -5.83 -9.90 11.33
N ALA A 112 -5.35 -10.80 10.46
CA ALA A 112 -5.14 -10.57 9.04
C ALA A 112 -6.45 -10.68 8.22
N SER A 113 -6.61 -9.78 7.25
CA SER A 113 -7.74 -9.74 6.31
C SER A 113 -7.33 -9.05 5.00
N GLN A 114 -8.22 -9.01 4.00
CA GLN A 114 -7.94 -8.34 2.73
C GLN A 114 -7.95 -6.81 2.86
N ASP A 115 -8.82 -6.26 3.72
CA ASP A 115 -8.91 -4.81 3.97
C ASP A 115 -7.88 -4.31 4.99
N ALA A 116 -7.44 -5.20 5.90
CA ALA A 116 -6.37 -4.98 6.86
C ALA A 116 -5.40 -6.18 6.87
N PRO A 117 -4.46 -6.25 5.91
CA PRO A 117 -3.35 -7.21 5.94
C PRO A 117 -2.35 -6.86 7.05
N VAL A 118 -1.72 -7.90 7.60
CA VAL A 118 -0.66 -7.80 8.61
C VAL A 118 0.68 -8.11 7.95
N THR A 119 1.63 -7.20 8.09
CA THR A 119 2.99 -7.32 7.56
C THR A 119 3.98 -7.45 8.71
N LEU A 120 4.81 -8.49 8.70
CA LEU A 120 6.03 -8.56 9.48
C LEU A 120 7.24 -8.23 8.59
N THR A 121 8.18 -7.44 9.07
CA THR A 121 9.54 -7.28 8.51
C THR A 121 10.58 -7.57 9.60
N VAL A 122 11.72 -8.17 9.22
CA VAL A 122 12.86 -8.39 10.11
C VAL A 122 14.14 -8.55 9.28
N ASP A 123 15.25 -7.98 9.74
CA ASP A 123 16.55 -8.18 9.10
C ASP A 123 17.13 -9.53 9.51
N ARG A 124 17.41 -10.40 8.53
CA ARG A 124 18.28 -11.56 8.71
C ARG A 124 19.71 -11.08 8.46
N VAL A 125 20.36 -10.57 9.51
CA VAL A 125 21.68 -9.91 9.46
C VAL A 125 22.79 -10.85 9.00
N ALA A 126 22.74 -12.12 9.42
CA ALA A 126 23.67 -13.15 8.97
C ALA A 126 23.09 -14.57 9.13
N GLU A 127 23.55 -15.49 8.29
CA GLU A 127 23.36 -16.94 8.41
C GLU A 127 24.73 -17.64 8.34
N ASN A 128 25.31 -17.90 9.50
CA ASN A 128 26.67 -18.44 9.69
C ASN A 128 26.68 -19.91 10.13
N GLY A 129 25.55 -20.62 10.13
CA GLY A 129 25.49 -22.01 10.57
C GLY A 129 26.45 -22.93 9.79
N GLN A 130 26.96 -23.97 10.46
CA GLN A 130 28.04 -24.83 9.96
C GLN A 130 27.64 -26.31 9.95
N GLY A 131 28.37 -27.11 9.17
CA GLY A 131 28.15 -28.55 9.05
C GLY A 131 27.56 -28.94 7.69
N SER A 132 26.57 -29.84 7.68
CA SER A 132 25.90 -30.32 6.47
C SER A 132 24.82 -29.36 5.97
N ALA A 133 24.01 -28.77 6.86
CA ALA A 133 23.05 -27.71 6.54
C ALA A 133 22.56 -26.96 7.80
N SER A 134 22.30 -25.67 7.61
CA SER A 134 21.65 -24.77 8.58
C SER A 134 20.49 -24.04 7.91
N ARG A 135 19.65 -23.36 8.70
CA ARG A 135 18.67 -22.43 8.15
C ARG A 135 18.32 -21.29 9.11
N SER A 136 18.11 -20.11 8.53
CA SER A 136 17.25 -19.09 9.14
C SER A 136 15.81 -19.58 9.11
N ALA A 137 14.99 -19.19 10.09
CA ALA A 137 13.59 -19.64 10.15
C ALA A 137 12.64 -18.54 10.60
N LEU A 138 11.90 -17.96 9.65
CA LEU A 138 10.82 -17.02 9.89
C LEU A 138 9.46 -17.70 9.65
N TRP A 139 8.63 -17.75 10.68
CA TRP A 139 7.38 -18.49 10.70
C TRP A 139 6.17 -17.57 10.81
N ILE A 140 5.10 -17.92 10.10
CA ILE A 140 3.74 -17.52 10.42
C ILE A 140 2.89 -18.77 10.71
N HIS A 141 2.19 -18.77 11.83
CA HIS A 141 1.29 -19.83 12.29
C HIS A 141 -0.15 -19.34 12.37
N ASP A 142 -1.10 -20.27 12.38
CA ASP A 142 -2.44 -20.01 12.91
C ASP A 142 -2.44 -19.91 14.45
N GLU A 143 -3.51 -19.38 15.04
CA GLU A 143 -3.69 -19.29 16.50
C GLU A 143 -3.53 -20.62 17.27
N THR A 144 -3.61 -21.76 16.58
CA THR A 144 -3.46 -23.10 17.18
C THR A 144 -2.05 -23.68 17.04
N GLU A 145 -1.14 -22.98 16.35
CA GLU A 145 0.20 -23.41 15.93
C GLU A 145 0.26 -24.70 15.09
N ASN A 146 -0.89 -25.29 14.70
CA ASN A 146 -0.95 -26.52 13.92
C ASN A 146 -0.73 -26.30 12.42
N ASN A 147 -1.04 -25.12 11.91
CA ASN A 147 -0.93 -24.74 10.51
C ASN A 147 0.12 -23.63 10.39
N TYR A 148 0.95 -23.68 9.34
CA TYR A 148 2.03 -22.70 9.16
C TYR A 148 2.45 -22.48 7.71
N VAL A 149 3.15 -21.35 7.51
CA VAL A 149 4.19 -21.19 6.49
C VAL A 149 5.50 -20.84 7.19
N LEU A 150 6.57 -21.52 6.81
CA LEU A 150 7.96 -21.19 7.16
C LEU A 150 8.63 -20.61 5.92
N PHE A 151 9.35 -19.51 6.08
CA PHE A 151 10.25 -18.87 5.11
C PHE A 151 11.68 -18.94 5.66
N ALA A 152 12.61 -19.45 4.85
CA ALA A 152 13.97 -19.79 5.29
C ALA A 152 15.01 -19.61 4.16
N ASP A 153 16.22 -19.18 4.51
CA ASP A 153 17.44 -19.48 3.77
C ASP A 153 17.93 -20.85 4.24
N VAL A 154 18.06 -21.84 3.36
CA VAL A 154 18.45 -23.22 3.72
C VAL A 154 19.83 -23.53 3.14
N ARG A 155 20.88 -23.14 3.88
CA ARG A 155 22.28 -23.41 3.53
C ARG A 155 22.50 -24.92 3.41
N GLY A 156 23.34 -25.36 2.46
CA GLY A 156 23.63 -26.78 2.23
C GLY A 156 22.55 -27.57 1.48
N GLU A 157 21.25 -27.41 1.82
CA GLU A 157 20.14 -28.07 1.10
C GLU A 157 19.54 -27.24 -0.05
N GLY A 158 19.90 -25.95 -0.18
CA GLY A 158 19.85 -25.19 -1.43
C GLY A 158 18.99 -23.92 -1.43
N GLY A 159 19.36 -22.95 -0.59
CA GLY A 159 18.95 -21.55 -0.72
C GLY A 159 17.56 -21.24 -0.20
N TRP A 160 16.97 -20.16 -0.73
CA TRP A 160 15.74 -19.55 -0.22
C TRP A 160 14.47 -20.34 -0.56
N ARG A 161 13.77 -20.78 0.49
CA ARG A 161 12.65 -21.73 0.38
C ARG A 161 11.52 -21.47 1.36
N TYR A 162 10.38 -22.11 1.08
CA TYR A 162 9.26 -22.14 2.01
C TYR A 162 8.68 -23.55 2.24
N ASN A 163 8.31 -23.82 3.48
CA ASN A 163 7.51 -24.98 3.86
C ASN A 163 6.08 -24.53 4.19
N ARG A 164 5.08 -25.37 3.87
CA ARG A 164 3.66 -25.09 4.15
C ARG A 164 2.97 -26.31 4.71
N LYS A 165 2.14 -26.08 5.74
CA LYS A 165 1.24 -27.07 6.33
C LYS A 165 -0.11 -26.40 6.62
N ILE A 166 -1.14 -26.72 5.83
CA ILE A 166 -2.52 -26.21 5.99
C ILE A 166 -3.58 -27.29 5.75
N GLY A 167 -3.18 -28.54 5.51
CA GLY A 167 -4.08 -29.65 5.20
C GLY A 167 -4.60 -29.66 3.76
N GLN A 168 -3.85 -29.08 2.82
CA GLN A 168 -4.24 -28.96 1.40
C GLN A 168 -3.20 -29.58 0.44
N ASP A 169 -3.63 -29.89 -0.78
CA ASP A 169 -2.76 -30.36 -1.85
C ASP A 169 -1.61 -29.36 -2.10
N GLY A 170 -0.39 -29.87 -2.25
CA GLY A 170 0.83 -29.06 -2.35
C GLY A 170 1.48 -28.70 -1.01
N ASP A 171 0.99 -29.20 0.13
CA ASP A 171 1.70 -29.09 1.40
C ASP A 171 3.05 -29.80 1.34
N VAL A 172 4.11 -29.07 1.67
CA VAL A 172 5.47 -29.58 1.87
C VAL A 172 5.89 -29.13 3.28
N PRO A 173 5.50 -29.87 4.33
CA PRO A 173 5.69 -29.42 5.71
C PRO A 173 7.13 -29.52 6.20
N THR A 174 7.94 -30.45 5.65
CA THR A 174 9.29 -30.78 6.15
C THR A 174 10.35 -30.81 5.02
N GLY A 175 11.58 -31.21 5.34
CA GLY A 175 12.69 -31.32 4.39
C GLY A 175 13.18 -29.96 3.86
N GLY A 176 13.66 -29.93 2.62
CA GLY A 176 14.16 -28.70 2.01
C GLY A 176 13.09 -27.64 1.72
N GLY A 177 11.81 -28.00 1.62
CA GLY A 177 10.74 -27.08 1.20
C GLY A 177 10.68 -26.80 -0.31
N ASN A 178 9.85 -25.82 -0.68
CA ASN A 178 9.64 -25.38 -2.06
C ASN A 178 10.61 -24.25 -2.44
N ASN A 179 11.15 -24.28 -3.66
CA ASN A 179 12.13 -23.30 -4.14
C ASN A 179 11.48 -21.98 -4.57
N MET A 180 12.01 -20.84 -4.11
CA MET A 180 11.61 -19.50 -4.58
C MET A 180 12.63 -19.00 -5.59
N ALA A 181 12.47 -19.42 -6.85
CA ALA A 181 13.43 -19.17 -7.92
C ALA A 181 13.69 -17.67 -8.25
N SER A 182 12.89 -16.76 -7.70
CA SER A 182 13.16 -15.31 -7.69
C SER A 182 14.43 -14.95 -6.90
N PHE A 183 14.80 -15.78 -5.91
CA PHE A 183 15.90 -15.60 -4.98
C PHE A 183 17.08 -16.55 -5.24
N ASP A 184 17.10 -17.27 -6.38
CA ASP A 184 18.24 -18.13 -6.74
C ASP A 184 19.45 -17.28 -7.18
N GLY A 185 20.59 -17.41 -6.50
CA GLY A 185 21.89 -16.92 -6.97
C GLY A 185 22.69 -16.06 -5.98
N GLU A 186 23.95 -15.76 -6.33
CA GLU A 186 24.97 -15.12 -5.48
C GLU A 186 24.59 -13.75 -4.87
N ALA A 187 23.51 -13.11 -5.34
CA ALA A 187 23.00 -11.86 -4.79
C ALA A 187 22.03 -12.05 -3.59
N PHE A 188 21.61 -13.29 -3.33
CA PHE A 188 20.75 -13.68 -2.20
C PHE A 188 21.33 -14.87 -1.42
N ASP A 189 22.05 -15.78 -2.08
CA ASP A 189 22.69 -16.95 -1.47
C ASP A 189 24.00 -16.61 -0.72
N ASP A 190 24.24 -15.36 -0.30
CA ASP A 190 25.52 -14.94 0.31
C ASP A 190 25.65 -15.27 1.80
N GLY A 191 24.53 -15.31 2.55
CA GLY A 191 24.48 -15.47 4.01
C GLY A 191 24.72 -14.18 4.81
N GLY A 192 24.75 -13.02 4.14
CA GLY A 192 24.88 -11.67 4.71
C GLY A 192 23.53 -11.08 5.13
N LEU A 193 23.39 -9.75 5.05
CA LEU A 193 22.18 -9.02 5.46
C LEU A 193 21.09 -9.05 4.37
N HIS A 194 19.88 -9.45 4.73
CA HIS A 194 18.67 -9.31 3.91
C HIS A 194 17.44 -8.92 4.76
N GLU A 195 16.54 -8.09 4.23
CA GLU A 195 15.25 -7.80 4.86
C GLU A 195 14.25 -8.91 4.48
N MET A 196 13.82 -9.72 5.46
CA MET A 196 12.79 -10.75 5.28
C MET A 196 11.42 -10.19 5.68
N SER A 197 10.41 -10.43 4.84
CA SER A 197 9.04 -9.96 5.08
C SER A 197 7.97 -11.01 4.76
N ILE A 198 6.90 -10.99 5.57
CA ILE A 198 5.69 -11.81 5.40
C ILE A 198 4.47 -10.90 5.45
N VAL A 199 3.68 -10.84 4.37
CA VAL A 199 2.42 -10.08 4.29
C VAL A 199 1.24 -11.05 4.26
N ALA A 200 0.45 -11.10 5.34
CA ALA A 200 -0.71 -11.96 5.50
C ALA A 200 -2.02 -11.19 5.27
N ASN A 201 -2.91 -11.71 4.42
CA ASN A 201 -4.21 -11.08 4.10
C ASN A 201 -5.45 -11.94 4.48
N GLY A 202 -5.26 -12.95 5.33
CA GLY A 202 -6.31 -13.91 5.72
C GLY A 202 -6.72 -14.91 4.62
N SER A 203 -6.12 -14.86 3.44
CA SER A 203 -6.32 -15.82 2.33
C SER A 203 -4.99 -16.43 1.86
N THR A 204 -3.98 -15.58 1.70
CA THR A 204 -2.61 -15.91 1.30
C THR A 204 -1.60 -15.18 2.19
N VAL A 205 -0.36 -15.67 2.17
CA VAL A 205 0.82 -14.94 2.64
C VAL A 205 1.76 -14.69 1.47
N GLN A 206 2.23 -13.47 1.29
CA GLN A 206 3.34 -13.16 0.39
C GLN A 206 4.65 -13.21 1.17
N LEU A 207 5.65 -13.89 0.59
CA LEU A 207 7.00 -14.01 1.14
C LEU A 207 7.92 -13.11 0.31
N ILE A 208 8.61 -12.19 0.98
CA ILE A 208 9.31 -11.07 0.35
C ILE A 208 10.74 -10.98 0.91
N LEU A 209 11.72 -10.74 0.05
CA LEU A 209 13.13 -10.53 0.39
C LEU A 209 13.60 -9.25 -0.28
N ASP A 210 14.12 -8.28 0.48
CA ASP A 210 14.59 -6.97 0.00
C ASP A 210 13.57 -6.23 -0.89
N GLY A 211 12.28 -6.34 -0.54
CA GLY A 211 11.16 -5.80 -1.32
C GLY A 211 10.77 -6.59 -2.58
N GLN A 212 11.50 -7.66 -2.95
CA GLN A 212 11.16 -8.55 -4.06
C GLN A 212 10.28 -9.73 -3.60
N VAL A 213 9.18 -10.01 -4.30
CA VAL A 213 8.29 -11.14 -3.98
C VAL A 213 8.90 -12.48 -4.43
N GLY A 214 9.05 -13.41 -3.49
CA GLY A 214 9.51 -14.78 -3.72
C GLY A 214 8.38 -15.74 -4.07
N ALA A 215 7.32 -15.73 -3.27
CA ALA A 215 6.12 -16.54 -3.48
C ALA A 215 4.87 -15.88 -2.88
N GLU A 216 3.71 -16.24 -3.41
CA GLU A 216 2.43 -16.06 -2.73
C GLU A 216 1.85 -17.46 -2.41
N VAL A 217 1.60 -17.71 -1.13
CA VAL A 217 1.33 -19.05 -0.59
C VAL A 217 -0.07 -19.04 0.04
N PRO A 218 -0.98 -19.96 -0.33
CA PRO A 218 -2.27 -20.11 0.34
C PRO A 218 -2.13 -20.29 1.85
N PHE A 219 -2.80 -19.44 2.62
CA PHE A 219 -2.79 -19.49 4.09
C PHE A 219 -4.09 -18.86 4.63
N PRO A 220 -5.23 -19.57 4.57
CA PRO A 220 -6.55 -19.02 4.85
C PRO A 220 -6.87 -18.98 6.35
N PHE A 221 -6.02 -18.30 7.13
CA PHE A 221 -6.14 -18.14 8.58
C PHE A 221 -6.05 -16.65 8.94
N ASN A 222 -7.06 -16.15 9.65
CA ASN A 222 -7.13 -14.74 10.01
C ASN A 222 -6.35 -14.42 11.28
N ASN A 223 -6.48 -15.25 12.32
CA ASN A 223 -5.74 -15.09 13.57
C ASN A 223 -4.37 -15.75 13.43
N VAL A 224 -3.32 -14.93 13.37
CA VAL A 224 -1.95 -15.35 13.05
C VAL A 224 -0.94 -14.96 14.13
N VAL A 225 0.09 -15.79 14.31
CA VAL A 225 1.18 -15.60 15.27
C VAL A 225 2.52 -15.82 14.56
N PHE A 226 3.51 -14.99 14.87
CA PHE A 226 4.83 -15.03 14.22
C PHE A 226 5.92 -15.60 15.15
N GLN A 227 6.87 -16.32 14.58
CA GLN A 227 8.07 -16.80 15.29
C GLN A 227 9.31 -16.63 14.41
N PHE A 228 10.48 -16.38 15.01
CA PHE A 228 11.75 -16.28 14.28
C PHE A 228 12.84 -17.04 15.03
N GLY A 229 13.84 -17.57 14.31
CA GLY A 229 14.90 -18.38 14.92
C GLY A 229 15.80 -19.11 13.92
N SER A 230 16.37 -20.25 14.35
CA SER A 230 17.34 -21.03 13.58
C SER A 230 17.20 -22.53 13.80
N TYR A 231 17.61 -23.32 12.80
CA TYR A 231 17.68 -24.78 12.85
C TYR A 231 18.98 -25.30 12.19
N ALA A 232 19.49 -26.44 12.64
CA ALA A 232 20.61 -27.16 12.02
C ALA A 232 20.26 -28.65 11.77
N ARG A 233 20.92 -29.27 10.77
CA ARG A 233 20.38 -30.44 10.06
C ARG A 233 20.71 -31.80 10.65
N ALA A 234 21.94 -31.97 11.13
CA ALA A 234 22.55 -33.26 11.40
C ALA A 234 23.40 -33.27 12.68
N ASN A 235 23.92 -34.45 13.02
CA ASN A 235 24.94 -34.60 14.05
C ASN A 235 26.14 -33.69 13.78
N ASP A 236 26.48 -32.88 14.78
CA ASP A 236 27.64 -31.99 14.82
C ASP A 236 27.49 -30.76 13.87
N ASP A 237 26.27 -30.50 13.37
CA ASP A 237 25.91 -29.26 12.66
C ASP A 237 25.47 -28.16 13.66
N THR A 238 25.82 -26.90 13.39
CA THR A 238 25.55 -25.77 14.29
C THR A 238 24.65 -24.69 13.68
N ALA A 239 23.80 -24.10 14.52
CA ALA A 239 23.09 -22.85 14.23
C ALA A 239 23.97 -21.63 14.58
N ASP A 240 23.92 -20.60 13.75
CA ASP A 240 24.41 -19.24 14.04
C ASP A 240 23.69 -18.24 13.11
N THR A 241 22.42 -17.95 13.41
CA THR A 241 21.61 -16.97 12.68
C THR A 241 21.47 -15.69 13.51
N THR A 242 21.72 -14.53 12.92
CA THR A 242 21.59 -13.23 13.60
C THR A 242 20.44 -12.43 12.99
N TRP A 243 19.61 -11.80 13.84
CA TRP A 243 18.44 -11.01 13.46
C TRP A 243 18.45 -9.60 14.07
N ASP A 244 17.85 -8.64 13.38
CA ASP A 244 17.69 -7.22 13.79
C ASP A 244 16.35 -6.63 13.29
N ASN A 245 15.96 -5.46 13.79
CA ASN A 245 14.86 -4.61 13.31
C ASN A 245 13.50 -5.32 13.10
N LEU A 246 13.09 -6.19 14.02
CA LEU A 246 11.80 -6.88 13.96
C LEU A 246 10.65 -5.89 14.12
N LYS A 247 9.75 -5.84 13.15
CA LYS A 247 8.57 -4.96 13.12
C LYS A 247 7.35 -5.70 12.61
N ILE A 248 6.19 -5.44 13.20
CA ILE A 248 4.89 -5.89 12.72
C ILE A 248 3.98 -4.69 12.58
N SER A 249 3.37 -4.55 11.41
CA SER A 249 2.45 -3.47 11.05
C SER A 249 1.14 -4.03 10.53
N THR A 250 0.06 -3.28 10.70
CA THR A 250 -1.24 -3.59 10.07
C THR A 250 -1.72 -2.40 9.25
N VAL A 251 -2.40 -2.64 8.13
CA VAL A 251 -3.12 -1.58 7.42
C VAL A 251 -4.35 -1.17 8.23
N LEU A 252 -4.50 0.14 8.45
CA LEU A 252 -5.64 0.68 9.18
C LEU A 252 -6.89 0.67 8.29
N SER A 253 -7.98 0.04 8.76
CA SER A 253 -9.27 0.03 8.07
C SER A 253 -9.81 1.45 7.88
N THR A 254 -9.80 1.95 6.65
CA THR A 254 -10.36 3.27 6.32
C THR A 254 -11.87 3.30 6.47
N ALA A 255 -12.40 4.29 7.19
CA ALA A 255 -13.82 4.60 7.26
C ALA A 255 -14.09 5.98 6.64
N VAL A 256 -15.13 6.08 5.79
CA VAL A 256 -15.59 7.36 5.25
C VAL A 256 -16.31 8.13 6.36
N VAL A 257 -15.61 9.11 6.95
CA VAL A 257 -16.14 9.98 8.02
C VAL A 257 -16.80 11.26 7.49
N PHE A 258 -16.51 11.63 6.23
CA PHE A 258 -17.11 12.75 5.51
C PHE A 258 -17.11 12.45 4.02
N GLU A 259 -18.16 12.84 3.31
CA GLU A 259 -18.30 12.70 1.84
C GLU A 259 -19.22 13.79 1.29
N ASP A 260 -18.88 14.34 0.12
CA ASP A 260 -19.77 15.12 -0.73
C ASP A 260 -19.37 14.90 -2.19
N ASP A 261 -20.35 14.62 -3.07
CA ASP A 261 -20.14 14.41 -4.50
C ASP A 261 -20.48 15.66 -5.34
N PHE A 262 -20.80 16.77 -4.67
CA PHE A 262 -21.28 18.05 -5.20
C PHE A 262 -22.52 17.97 -6.09
N SER A 263 -23.21 16.81 -6.15
CA SER A 263 -24.36 16.55 -7.04
C SER A 263 -25.63 17.36 -6.73
N SER A 264 -25.63 18.13 -5.64
CA SER A 264 -26.77 18.95 -5.22
C SER A 264 -26.89 20.29 -5.97
N ASP A 265 -25.87 20.69 -6.73
CA ASP A 265 -25.70 22.03 -7.32
C ASP A 265 -25.84 23.16 -6.28
N THR A 266 -25.55 22.88 -5.00
CA THR A 266 -25.59 23.86 -3.90
C THR A 266 -24.47 23.62 -2.89
N ILE A 267 -23.98 24.69 -2.26
CA ILE A 267 -23.07 24.60 -1.12
C ILE A 267 -23.90 24.25 0.12
N ASP A 268 -23.79 23.02 0.62
CA ASP A 268 -24.52 22.58 1.83
C ASP A 268 -24.02 23.34 3.08
N PRO A 269 -24.83 24.21 3.70
CA PRO A 269 -24.43 24.99 4.87
C PRO A 269 -24.37 24.17 6.17
N ALA A 270 -24.73 22.88 6.15
CA ALA A 270 -24.47 21.94 7.24
C ALA A 270 -23.04 21.38 7.19
N LYS A 271 -22.49 21.15 5.99
CA LYS A 271 -21.14 20.61 5.76
C LYS A 271 -20.06 21.67 5.62
N PHE A 272 -20.37 22.77 4.94
CA PHE A 272 -19.40 23.78 4.51
C PHE A 272 -19.71 25.17 5.06
N GLU A 273 -18.68 26.00 5.20
CA GLU A 273 -18.79 27.45 5.31
C GLU A 273 -17.69 28.17 4.52
N ALA A 274 -17.98 29.38 4.05
CA ALA A 274 -16.99 30.20 3.37
C ALA A 274 -15.97 30.74 4.38
N ALA A 275 -14.69 30.60 4.04
CA ALA A 275 -13.55 31.07 4.83
C ALA A 275 -12.56 31.85 3.96
N GLU A 276 -11.91 32.83 4.57
CA GLU A 276 -10.87 33.68 3.96
C GLU A 276 -9.56 33.54 4.76
N PRO A 277 -8.93 32.35 4.77
CA PRO A 277 -7.69 32.14 5.52
C PRO A 277 -6.58 33.05 4.99
N PHE A 278 -5.91 33.79 5.89
CA PHE A 278 -4.88 34.74 5.50
C PHE A 278 -3.68 34.02 4.87
N PHE A 279 -3.41 34.33 3.59
CA PHE A 279 -2.20 33.91 2.90
C PHE A 279 -1.20 35.07 2.72
N GLU A 280 -1.46 36.04 1.82
CA GLU A 280 -0.61 37.24 1.66
C GLU A 280 -1.35 38.58 1.71
N GLY A 281 -2.63 38.58 2.11
CA GLY A 281 -3.40 39.82 2.28
C GLY A 281 -3.74 40.53 0.98
N GLY A 282 -3.76 39.83 -0.16
CA GLY A 282 -4.31 40.35 -1.39
C GLY A 282 -5.82 40.54 -1.31
N GLU A 283 -6.31 41.65 -1.84
CA GLU A 283 -7.74 41.89 -2.02
C GLU A 283 -8.25 41.27 -3.33
N GLY A 284 -9.51 40.85 -3.33
CA GLY A 284 -10.17 40.23 -4.47
C GLY A 284 -11.64 39.92 -4.17
N ASN A 285 -12.29 39.15 -5.04
CA ASN A 285 -13.66 38.65 -4.84
C ASN A 285 -13.79 37.14 -5.14
N ILE A 286 -12.72 36.38 -4.89
CA ILE A 286 -12.68 34.94 -5.12
C ILE A 286 -13.60 34.23 -4.14
N HIS A 287 -14.57 33.47 -4.64
CA HIS A 287 -15.58 32.75 -3.85
C HIS A 287 -15.94 31.41 -4.50
N ALA A 288 -16.66 30.57 -3.75
CA ALA A 288 -17.15 29.28 -4.23
C ALA A 288 -18.53 29.40 -4.89
N GLU A 289 -18.71 28.67 -6.00
CA GLU A 289 -19.98 28.41 -6.67
C GLU A 289 -20.12 26.89 -6.87
N ALA A 290 -21.31 26.34 -6.62
CA ALA A 290 -21.64 24.95 -6.94
C ALA A 290 -22.51 24.92 -8.21
N ASP A 291 -22.09 24.17 -9.23
CA ASP A 291 -22.76 24.11 -10.54
C ASP A 291 -22.32 22.86 -11.32
N GLY A 292 -23.29 22.10 -11.87
CA GLY A 292 -23.06 20.97 -12.76
C GLY A 292 -22.43 19.74 -12.08
N GLY A 293 -22.70 19.52 -10.78
CA GLY A 293 -22.07 18.46 -9.99
C GLY A 293 -20.62 18.74 -9.62
N MET A 294 -20.20 20.01 -9.56
CA MET A 294 -18.82 20.42 -9.27
C MET A 294 -18.79 21.63 -8.34
N MET A 295 -17.74 21.71 -7.50
CA MET A 295 -17.39 22.92 -6.77
C MET A 295 -16.38 23.74 -7.58
N ARG A 296 -16.67 25.02 -7.79
CA ARG A 296 -15.87 25.94 -8.61
C ARG A 296 -15.47 27.15 -7.77
N PHE A 297 -14.22 27.60 -7.88
CA PHE A 297 -13.75 28.83 -7.25
C PHE A 297 -13.52 29.90 -8.33
N VAL A 298 -14.21 31.04 -8.21
CA VAL A 298 -14.27 32.08 -9.25
C VAL A 298 -14.13 33.47 -8.65
N GLY A 299 -13.49 34.38 -9.40
CA GLY A 299 -13.27 35.77 -9.02
C GLY A 299 -11.97 36.32 -9.59
N GLU A 300 -11.60 37.52 -9.15
CA GLU A 300 -10.41 38.27 -9.56
C GLU A 300 -9.64 38.80 -8.34
N THR A 301 -8.34 39.04 -8.53
CA THR A 301 -7.45 39.69 -7.56
C THR A 301 -7.20 41.13 -7.99
N THR A 302 -7.36 42.09 -7.08
CA THR A 302 -7.25 43.55 -7.39
C THR A 302 -5.91 44.17 -6.99
N GLN A 303 -5.06 43.42 -6.27
CA GLN A 303 -3.74 43.85 -5.80
C GLN A 303 -2.62 42.88 -6.23
N GLN A 304 -1.36 43.29 -6.07
CA GLN A 304 -0.18 42.48 -6.41
C GLN A 304 0.22 41.53 -5.25
N TRP A 305 -0.76 40.84 -4.66
CA TRP A 305 -0.60 39.88 -3.57
C TRP A 305 -1.65 38.77 -3.70
N TRP A 306 -1.40 37.58 -3.17
CA TRP A 306 -2.35 36.48 -3.22
C TRP A 306 -3.61 36.77 -2.39
N SER A 307 -4.76 36.82 -3.07
CA SER A 307 -6.10 36.69 -2.49
C SER A 307 -6.63 35.27 -2.71
N GLY A 308 -7.75 34.91 -2.08
CA GLY A 308 -8.39 33.62 -2.28
C GLY A 308 -9.72 33.50 -1.54
N GLY A 309 -10.54 32.54 -1.97
CA GLY A 309 -11.72 32.07 -1.25
C GLY A 309 -11.55 30.59 -0.92
N THR A 310 -12.14 30.11 0.17
CA THR A 310 -12.03 28.72 0.61
C THR A 310 -13.36 28.23 1.16
N LEU A 311 -13.66 26.94 1.01
CA LEU A 311 -14.71 26.28 1.80
C LEU A 311 -14.05 25.49 2.93
N ARG A 312 -14.43 25.83 4.16
CA ARG A 312 -14.05 25.17 5.41
C ARG A 312 -15.06 24.06 5.70
N LEU A 313 -14.57 22.87 6.06
CA LEU A 313 -15.42 21.81 6.60
C LEU A 313 -15.87 22.19 8.01
N LYS A 314 -17.15 21.95 8.32
CA LYS A 314 -17.71 22.24 9.65
C LYS A 314 -17.37 21.19 10.69
N ASP A 315 -17.18 19.95 10.25
CA ASP A 315 -16.68 18.86 11.09
C ASP A 315 -15.17 18.99 11.31
N SER A 316 -14.71 18.70 12.51
CA SER A 316 -13.29 18.61 12.87
C SER A 316 -12.91 17.15 13.15
N PHE A 317 -11.74 16.75 12.68
CA PHE A 317 -11.30 15.34 12.72
C PHE A 317 -10.05 15.20 13.59
N ASN A 318 -10.16 14.37 14.64
CA ASN A 318 -9.05 14.11 15.57
C ASN A 318 -8.10 13.05 15.01
N ALA A 319 -7.11 13.48 14.23
CA ALA A 319 -6.06 12.60 13.72
C ALA A 319 -5.05 12.21 14.82
N THR A 320 -4.69 10.93 14.89
CA THR A 320 -3.55 10.41 15.67
C THR A 320 -2.68 9.49 14.80
N ALA A 321 -1.57 8.97 15.34
CA ALA A 321 -0.76 7.97 14.64
C ALA A 321 -1.54 6.68 14.36
N ASP A 322 -2.37 6.24 15.30
CA ASP A 322 -3.20 5.03 15.23
C ASP A 322 -4.54 5.25 14.51
N SER A 323 -4.93 6.51 14.30
CA SER A 323 -6.17 6.93 13.65
C SER A 323 -5.92 8.17 12.78
N PRO A 324 -5.16 8.04 11.69
CA PRO A 324 -4.85 9.13 10.77
C PRO A 324 -6.08 9.49 9.93
N VAL A 325 -6.16 10.76 9.50
CA VAL A 325 -7.27 11.26 8.68
C VAL A 325 -6.73 11.60 7.29
N THR A 326 -7.31 10.98 6.26
CA THR A 326 -6.96 11.26 4.85
C THR A 326 -8.06 12.09 4.21
N LEU A 327 -7.67 13.16 3.51
CA LEU A 327 -8.55 13.96 2.66
C LEU A 327 -8.18 13.74 1.19
N SER A 328 -9.17 13.43 0.36
CA SER A 328 -9.04 13.35 -1.10
C SER A 328 -10.14 14.18 -1.76
N ILE A 329 -9.83 14.74 -2.95
CA ILE A 329 -10.79 15.44 -3.81
C ILE A 329 -10.25 15.42 -5.25
N ASP A 330 -11.12 15.22 -6.23
CA ASP A 330 -10.74 15.27 -7.65
C ASP A 330 -10.69 16.72 -8.14
N ARG A 331 -9.48 17.21 -8.46
CA ARG A 331 -9.32 18.50 -9.13
C ARG A 331 -9.59 18.36 -10.64
N VAL A 332 -10.84 18.62 -11.04
CA VAL A 332 -11.31 18.53 -12.43
C VAL A 332 -10.56 19.48 -13.38
N GLU A 333 -10.44 20.76 -13.05
CA GLU A 333 -9.78 21.77 -13.88
C GLU A 333 -9.16 22.87 -13.00
N GLU A 334 -8.09 23.49 -13.49
CA GLU A 334 -7.69 24.84 -13.09
C GLU A 334 -7.45 25.66 -14.36
N ALA A 335 -8.13 26.80 -14.49
CA ALA A 335 -8.13 27.64 -15.71
C ALA A 335 -7.81 29.12 -15.41
N GLY A 336 -7.18 29.41 -14.26
CA GLY A 336 -6.82 30.76 -13.84
C GLY A 336 -5.99 31.52 -14.87
N GLN A 337 -6.19 32.84 -14.93
CA GLN A 337 -5.55 33.74 -15.90
C GLN A 337 -4.85 34.89 -15.16
N GLY A 338 -3.67 35.29 -15.60
CA GLY A 338 -2.89 36.36 -14.97
C GLY A 338 -1.39 36.07 -15.01
N SER A 339 -0.66 36.55 -14.00
CA SER A 339 0.75 36.17 -13.77
C SER A 339 0.88 34.80 -13.11
N ALA A 340 -0.08 34.43 -12.26
CA ALA A 340 -0.10 33.17 -11.53
C ALA A 340 -1.55 32.77 -11.16
N SER A 341 -1.76 31.49 -10.85
CA SER A 341 -2.97 30.97 -10.21
C SER A 341 -2.63 29.83 -9.25
N ARG A 342 -3.55 29.50 -8.34
CA ARG A 342 -3.35 28.45 -7.34
C ARG A 342 -4.64 27.69 -7.05
N SER A 343 -4.58 26.37 -7.05
CA SER A 343 -5.58 25.49 -6.44
C SER A 343 -4.92 24.66 -5.32
N ALA A 344 -5.68 24.35 -4.28
CA ALA A 344 -5.10 24.00 -2.98
C ALA A 344 -6.01 23.18 -2.06
N LEU A 345 -5.38 22.40 -1.17
CA LEU A 345 -5.95 21.84 0.05
C LEU A 345 -5.26 22.40 1.29
N TRP A 346 -6.05 22.67 2.33
CA TRP A 346 -5.57 23.15 3.63
C TRP A 346 -5.87 22.12 4.72
N ILE A 347 -4.95 21.99 5.68
CA ILE A 347 -5.21 21.41 7.00
C ILE A 347 -4.79 22.45 8.04
N PHE A 348 -5.69 22.75 8.98
CA PHE A 348 -5.46 23.68 10.09
C PHE A 348 -5.45 22.92 11.43
N ASP A 349 -4.85 23.52 12.46
CA ASP A 349 -5.12 23.15 13.85
C ASP A 349 -6.45 23.75 14.35
N GLU A 350 -6.94 23.32 15.52
CA GLU A 350 -8.20 23.83 16.11
C GLU A 350 -8.18 25.36 16.34
N SER A 351 -7.00 25.96 16.48
CA SER A 351 -6.85 27.41 16.64
C SER A 351 -6.79 28.20 15.32
N GLU A 352 -6.74 27.51 14.18
CA GLU A 352 -6.51 28.04 12.82
C GLU A 352 -5.25 28.93 12.71
N SER A 353 -4.35 28.84 13.70
CA SER A 353 -3.10 29.60 13.74
C SER A 353 -1.94 28.83 13.14
N ASN A 354 -2.04 27.50 13.03
CA ASN A 354 -1.08 26.60 12.42
C ASN A 354 -1.71 25.86 11.22
N TYR A 355 -0.92 25.58 10.18
CA TYR A 355 -1.40 24.90 8.98
C TYR A 355 -0.33 24.18 8.16
N VAL A 356 -0.81 23.25 7.33
CA VAL A 356 -0.17 22.78 6.10
C VAL A 356 -1.09 23.14 4.92
N LEU A 357 -0.50 23.65 3.85
CA LEU A 357 -1.15 23.97 2.58
C LEU A 357 -0.46 23.16 1.47
N PHE A 358 -1.20 22.31 0.76
CA PHE A 358 -0.73 21.55 -0.42
C PHE A 358 -1.38 22.16 -1.68
N ALA A 359 -0.58 22.54 -2.69
CA ALA A 359 -1.08 23.33 -3.82
C ALA A 359 -0.34 23.08 -5.15
N ASP A 360 -1.03 23.31 -6.26
CA ASP A 360 -0.43 23.60 -7.58
C ASP A 360 -0.39 25.12 -7.75
N VAL A 361 0.78 25.69 -8.03
CA VAL A 361 1.02 27.13 -8.17
C VAL A 361 1.49 27.42 -9.59
N ARG A 362 0.51 27.59 -10.48
CA ARG A 362 0.75 27.87 -11.90
C ARG A 362 1.31 29.28 -12.07
N GLY A 363 2.31 29.41 -12.92
CA GLY A 363 3.10 30.64 -13.10
C GLY A 363 4.28 30.80 -12.12
N GLU A 364 4.23 30.20 -10.93
CA GLU A 364 5.27 30.36 -9.88
C GLU A 364 5.97 29.04 -9.47
N GLY A 365 5.91 28.02 -10.32
CA GLY A 365 6.77 26.84 -10.21
C GLY A 365 6.11 25.57 -9.68
N GLY A 366 4.84 25.33 -10.03
CA GLY A 366 4.23 23.98 -10.00
C GLY A 366 3.79 23.54 -8.61
N TRP A 367 4.03 22.27 -8.28
CA TRP A 367 3.52 21.66 -7.05
C TRP A 367 4.34 22.09 -5.82
N ARG A 368 3.64 22.67 -4.84
CA ARG A 368 4.22 23.32 -3.66
C ARG A 368 3.51 22.94 -2.38
N TYR A 369 4.22 23.10 -1.26
CA TYR A 369 3.58 23.21 0.04
C TYR A 369 4.02 24.47 0.80
N ASN A 370 3.09 25.07 1.52
CA ASN A 370 3.37 26.06 2.54
C ASN A 370 3.09 25.45 3.93
N ARG A 371 3.83 25.88 4.94
CA ARG A 371 3.69 25.35 6.31
C ARG A 371 3.91 26.45 7.33
N LYS A 372 3.09 26.43 8.38
CA LYS A 372 3.20 27.28 9.56
C LYS A 372 2.86 26.44 10.79
N ILE A 373 3.86 25.95 11.51
CA ILE A 373 3.71 25.17 12.75
C ILE A 373 4.68 25.64 13.86
N GLY A 374 5.45 26.70 13.62
CA GLY A 374 6.42 27.25 14.58
C GLY A 374 7.75 26.51 14.57
N GLN A 375 8.13 25.89 13.45
CA GLN A 375 9.35 25.09 13.31
C GLN A 375 10.29 25.62 12.21
N ASP A 376 11.57 25.24 12.28
CA ASP A 376 12.53 25.52 11.22
C ASP A 376 12.07 24.91 9.88
N GLY A 377 12.30 25.65 8.79
CA GLY A 377 11.81 25.29 7.46
C GLY A 377 10.36 25.70 7.15
N ASP A 378 9.66 26.37 8.09
CA ASP A 378 8.35 26.97 7.82
C ASP A 378 8.45 28.07 6.75
N VAL A 379 7.75 27.85 5.64
CA VAL A 379 7.52 28.83 4.58
C VAL A 379 6.01 29.09 4.54
N PRO A 380 5.49 30.00 5.37
CA PRO A 380 4.04 30.18 5.53
C PRO A 380 3.39 30.77 4.28
N THR A 381 4.09 31.63 3.52
CA THR A 381 3.50 32.38 2.41
C THR A 381 4.32 32.27 1.11
N GLY A 382 3.90 32.97 0.06
CA GLY A 382 4.57 33.02 -1.24
C GLY A 382 4.51 31.70 -2.01
N GLY A 383 5.50 31.48 -2.88
CA GLY A 383 5.57 30.29 -3.72
C GLY A 383 5.77 28.96 -2.97
N GLY A 384 6.13 28.97 -1.68
CA GLY A 384 6.26 27.75 -0.87
C GLY A 384 7.43 26.82 -1.25
N ASN A 385 7.56 25.75 -0.48
CA ASN A 385 8.56 24.70 -0.64
C ASN A 385 8.24 23.81 -1.84
N ASN A 386 9.27 23.45 -2.62
CA ASN A 386 9.14 22.66 -3.85
C ASN A 386 8.93 21.17 -3.58
N MET A 387 7.99 20.53 -4.27
CA MET A 387 7.75 19.08 -4.18
C MET A 387 8.22 18.37 -5.45
N ALA A 388 9.54 18.20 -5.56
CA ALA A 388 10.21 17.72 -6.78
C ALA A 388 9.75 16.34 -7.29
N SER A 389 9.04 15.54 -6.48
CA SER A 389 8.39 14.30 -6.90
C SER A 389 7.22 14.50 -7.87
N PHE A 390 6.66 15.71 -7.94
CA PHE A 390 5.58 16.10 -8.85
C PHE A 390 6.07 17.03 -9.98
N ASP A 391 7.36 17.41 -9.99
CA ASP A 391 7.99 18.09 -11.12
C ASP A 391 8.31 17.05 -12.21
N GLY A 392 7.31 16.76 -13.05
CA GLY A 392 7.51 15.87 -14.20
C GLY A 392 8.54 16.42 -15.20
N GLU A 393 9.26 15.52 -15.88
CA GLU A 393 9.98 15.91 -17.10
C GLU A 393 8.96 16.40 -18.14
N ALA A 394 9.20 17.60 -18.70
CA ALA A 394 8.23 18.39 -19.47
C ALA A 394 8.31 18.19 -21.00
#